data_AF-A0A1G9W410-F1
#
_entry.id   AF-A0A1G9W410-F1
#
_cell.length_a   1.000
_cell.length_b   1.000
_cell.length_c   1.000
_cell.angle_alpha   90.00
_cell.angle_beta   90.00
_cell.angle_gamma   90.00
#
_symmetry.space_group_name_H-M   'P 1'
#
loop_
_entity.id
_entity.type
_entity.pdbx_description
1 polymer ?
#
loop_
_entity_poly.entity_id
_entity_poly.type
_entity_poly.pdbx_seq_one_letter_code
_entity_poly.pdbx_strand_id
1 'polypeptide(L)'
;MTLTQPRHRAALLAATTLALAGLVPIATHAYGTVRAMGQNAEHARITRHALACDGLRAADDCFQSDTLDSLAGEEGSFGAVGAPDRGRGMLTSHAHCSAGDYLDVPGYPRSAAEAEASLTECRTQMMSNLDHAVLDAADLLDEDGDIRGSQIPSYIDCVYAGSEHGRAKCNVLAHLGLILHASQDFYSHSNWVDRPDSGLPVGAENPPGLGHSGRSPWLDLRNANPAFPAGLISGCFDNESFLGEERGCFYGDEGEHRVRHLNLAKDTGVIDPQIGAGTSERGALGENFRRSVEAAIEDSADKWATLRERLVATYGAENGGMMICAITRDNPTRDCD
;
A
#
# COMPACT_ATOMS: atom_id res chain seq x y z
N MET A 1 54.43 -23.85 61.57
CA MET A 1 54.42 -23.24 60.23
C MET A 1 53.10 -23.62 59.59
N THR A 2 52.03 -22.88 59.87
CA THR A 2 50.75 -23.03 59.16
C THR A 2 49.92 -21.78 59.41
N LEU A 3 49.43 -21.23 58.31
CA LEU A 3 49.03 -19.85 58.14
C LEU A 3 47.64 -19.52 58.68
N THR A 4 47.57 -18.30 59.20
CA THR A 4 46.42 -17.44 59.45
C THR A 4 45.49 -17.27 58.25
N GLN A 5 44.18 -17.25 58.52
CA GLN A 5 43.13 -16.74 57.63
C GLN A 5 43.38 -15.29 57.20
N PRO A 6 42.84 -14.89 56.03
CA PRO A 6 42.02 -13.68 55.95
C PRO A 6 40.70 -13.95 55.21
N ARG A 7 39.56 -13.67 55.85
CA ARG A 7 38.76 -12.43 55.76
C ARG A 7 38.09 -12.20 54.40
N HIS A 8 36.78 -12.42 54.44
CA HIS A 8 35.76 -12.03 53.47
C HIS A 8 35.95 -10.61 52.92
N ARG A 9 35.90 -10.50 51.60
CA ARG A 9 35.43 -9.30 50.91
C ARG A 9 34.42 -9.73 49.84
N ALA A 10 33.15 -9.46 50.13
CA ALA A 10 32.08 -9.49 49.15
C ALA A 10 32.32 -8.35 48.16
N ALA A 11 32.48 -8.69 46.88
CA ALA A 11 32.40 -7.74 45.79
C ALA A 11 31.08 -8.00 45.05
N LEU A 12 30.07 -7.16 45.29
CA LEU A 12 28.91 -7.07 44.42
C LEU A 12 29.39 -6.50 43.08
N LEU A 13 29.38 -7.33 42.04
CA LEU A 13 29.38 -6.88 40.65
C LEU A 13 27.95 -6.50 40.30
N ALA A 14 27.62 -5.22 40.44
CA ALA A 14 26.43 -4.65 39.81
C ALA A 14 26.74 -4.52 38.31
N ALA A 15 26.24 -5.45 37.52
CA ALA A 15 26.23 -5.35 36.07
C ALA A 15 25.16 -4.32 35.67
N THR A 16 25.58 -3.07 35.46
CA THR A 16 24.74 -2.05 34.81
C THR A 16 24.69 -2.37 33.32
N THR A 17 23.72 -3.17 32.90
CA THR A 17 23.28 -3.23 31.51
C THR A 17 22.56 -1.93 31.21
N LEU A 18 23.32 -0.96 30.70
CA LEU A 18 22.77 0.23 30.06
C LEU A 18 22.15 -0.24 28.73
N ALA A 19 20.89 -0.65 28.77
CA ALA A 19 20.08 -0.79 27.57
C ALA A 19 19.85 0.62 27.03
N LEU A 20 20.77 1.12 26.19
CA LEU A 20 20.42 2.14 25.22
C LEU A 20 19.40 1.50 24.27
N ALA A 21 18.12 1.60 24.63
CA ALA A 21 17.06 1.62 23.66
C ALA A 21 17.25 2.92 22.85
N GLY A 22 18.16 2.86 21.88
CA GLY A 22 18.15 3.83 20.80
C GLY A 22 16.76 3.73 20.18
N LEU A 23 15.97 4.79 20.34
CA LEU A 23 14.85 5.08 19.47
C LEU A 23 15.44 5.24 18.06
N VAL A 24 15.58 4.13 17.36
CA VAL A 24 15.68 4.18 15.90
C VAL A 24 14.31 4.68 15.46
N PRO A 25 14.18 5.84 14.81
CA PRO A 25 12.95 6.15 14.11
C PRO A 25 12.77 5.03 13.09
N ILE A 26 11.83 4.15 13.35
CA ILE A 26 11.44 3.12 12.41
C ILE A 26 10.95 3.89 11.18
N ALA A 27 11.57 3.59 10.03
CA ALA A 27 11.27 4.19 8.73
C ALA A 27 9.77 4.44 8.61
N THR A 28 9.35 5.65 8.23
CA THR A 28 7.93 5.97 8.12
C THR A 28 7.29 5.11 7.04
N HIS A 29 6.25 4.40 7.46
CA HIS A 29 5.62 3.38 6.66
C HIS A 29 4.67 4.03 5.68
N ALA A 30 4.35 3.29 4.63
CA ALA A 30 3.11 3.45 3.89
C ALA A 30 1.86 3.62 4.76
N TYR A 31 0.70 3.83 4.12
CA TYR A 31 -0.56 3.65 4.85
C TYR A 31 -0.44 2.37 5.67
N GLY A 32 -0.65 2.44 6.98
CA GLY A 32 -0.28 1.34 7.83
C GLY A 32 -1.06 0.06 7.50
N THR A 33 -0.42 -1.09 7.70
CA THR A 33 -1.08 -2.39 7.61
C THR A 33 -1.44 -2.95 9.00
N VAL A 34 -0.73 -2.53 10.05
CA VAL A 34 -0.96 -3.00 11.43
C VAL A 34 -1.53 -1.92 12.34
N ARG A 35 -2.05 -2.31 13.51
CA ARG A 35 -2.55 -1.38 14.55
C ARG A 35 -1.50 -1.06 15.63
N ALA A 36 -0.23 -1.06 15.25
CA ALA A 36 0.90 -0.92 16.17
C ALA A 36 1.95 0.03 15.60
N MET A 37 2.84 0.53 16.47
CA MET A 37 3.96 1.40 16.08
C MET A 37 3.54 2.69 15.34
N GLY A 38 2.40 3.26 15.69
CA GLY A 38 1.88 4.51 15.10
C GLY A 38 1.02 4.32 13.84
N GLN A 39 0.93 3.10 13.32
CA GLN A 39 -0.01 2.73 12.25
C GLN A 39 -1.40 2.37 12.79
N ASN A 40 -2.42 2.53 11.97
CA ASN A 40 -3.81 2.26 12.30
C ASN A 40 -4.53 1.38 11.26
N ALA A 41 -3.79 0.50 10.59
CA ALA A 41 -4.29 -0.38 9.53
C ALA A 41 -5.03 0.40 8.42
N GLU A 42 -4.46 1.54 8.01
CA GLU A 42 -5.00 2.44 7.00
C GLU A 42 -5.31 1.72 5.68
N HIS A 43 -4.45 0.82 5.17
CA HIS A 43 -4.74 0.03 3.96
C HIS A 43 -6.04 -0.78 4.11
N ALA A 44 -6.19 -1.46 5.25
CA ALA A 44 -7.38 -2.25 5.54
C ALA A 44 -8.63 -1.37 5.61
N ARG A 45 -8.54 -0.21 6.28
CA ARG A 45 -9.66 0.72 6.44
C ARG A 45 -10.07 1.33 5.10
N ILE A 46 -9.13 1.82 4.30
CA ILE A 46 -9.41 2.36 2.95
C ILE A 46 -10.10 1.30 2.09
N THR A 47 -9.58 0.07 2.10
CA THR A 47 -10.14 -1.05 1.34
C THR A 47 -11.57 -1.35 1.78
N ARG A 48 -11.86 -1.36 3.09
CA ARG A 48 -13.21 -1.56 3.62
C ARG A 48 -14.16 -0.44 3.25
N HIS A 49 -13.74 0.83 3.35
CA HIS A 49 -14.57 1.96 2.92
C HIS A 49 -14.90 1.90 1.42
N ALA A 50 -13.96 1.44 0.60
CA ALA A 50 -14.14 1.32 -0.83
C ALA A 50 -15.05 0.15 -1.22
N LEU A 51 -14.86 -1.02 -0.58
CA LEU A 51 -15.32 -2.30 -1.13
C LEU A 51 -16.28 -3.07 -0.22
N ALA A 52 -16.59 -2.63 1.01
CA ALA A 52 -17.52 -3.34 1.87
C ALA A 52 -18.96 -3.30 1.35
N CYS A 53 -19.67 -4.42 1.49
CA CYS A 53 -21.12 -4.45 1.32
C CYS A 53 -21.81 -3.75 2.49
N ASP A 54 -22.55 -2.67 2.19
CA ASP A 54 -23.27 -1.83 3.15
C ASP A 54 -24.80 -1.89 2.95
N GLY A 55 -25.27 -2.75 2.05
CA GLY A 55 -26.67 -2.86 1.64
C GLY A 55 -27.14 -1.75 0.69
N LEU A 56 -26.27 -0.79 0.34
CA LEU A 56 -26.56 0.27 -0.64
C LEU A 56 -25.93 -0.04 -2.00
N ARG A 57 -24.75 -0.67 -2.01
CA ARG A 57 -24.07 -1.10 -3.25
C ARG A 57 -24.78 -2.31 -3.87
N ALA A 58 -24.69 -2.43 -5.20
CA ALA A 58 -25.09 -3.66 -5.87
C ALA A 58 -24.21 -4.80 -5.37
N ALA A 59 -24.77 -5.99 -5.33
CA ALA A 59 -24.18 -7.09 -4.59
C ALA A 59 -22.82 -7.56 -5.15
N ASP A 60 -22.55 -7.30 -6.43
CA ASP A 60 -21.27 -7.59 -7.12
C ASP A 60 -20.33 -6.37 -7.22
N ASP A 61 -20.75 -5.22 -6.70
CA ASP A 61 -19.92 -4.01 -6.57
C ASP A 61 -19.15 -3.97 -5.23
N CYS A 62 -19.38 -4.95 -4.36
CA CYS A 62 -18.85 -5.01 -3.01
C CYS A 62 -18.44 -6.44 -2.63
N PHE A 63 -17.64 -6.56 -1.58
CA PHE A 63 -17.13 -7.82 -1.05
C PHE A 63 -17.86 -8.15 0.26
N GLN A 64 -18.30 -9.40 0.39
CA GLN A 64 -18.85 -9.93 1.64
C GLN A 64 -17.76 -10.07 2.71
N SER A 65 -18.16 -10.29 3.96
CA SER A 65 -17.29 -10.06 5.13
C SER A 65 -16.01 -10.88 5.07
N ASP A 66 -16.12 -12.20 4.92
CA ASP A 66 -14.96 -13.10 5.03
C ASP A 66 -13.98 -12.86 3.86
N THR A 67 -14.54 -12.64 2.67
CA THR A 67 -13.77 -12.31 1.48
C THR A 67 -13.08 -10.94 1.62
N LEU A 68 -13.78 -9.96 2.18
CA LEU A 68 -13.22 -8.64 2.46
C LEU A 68 -12.14 -8.71 3.54
N ASP A 69 -12.28 -9.57 4.54
CA ASP A 69 -11.27 -9.79 5.57
C ASP A 69 -10.00 -10.40 4.95
N SER A 70 -10.16 -11.32 3.99
CA SER A 70 -9.04 -11.86 3.22
C SER A 70 -8.35 -10.81 2.35
N LEU A 71 -9.11 -9.90 1.71
CA LEU A 71 -8.56 -8.84 0.86
C LEU A 71 -7.92 -7.71 1.67
N ALA A 72 -8.68 -7.12 2.60
CA ALA A 72 -8.32 -5.94 3.38
C ALA A 72 -7.42 -6.26 4.57
N GLY A 73 -7.46 -7.48 5.09
CA GLY A 73 -6.86 -7.84 6.36
C GLY A 73 -7.79 -7.57 7.54
N GLU A 74 -7.48 -8.23 8.65
CA GLU A 74 -8.23 -8.18 9.90
C GLU A 74 -7.27 -8.27 11.10
N GLU A 75 -7.78 -8.42 12.31
CA GLU A 75 -6.91 -8.52 13.47
C GLU A 75 -5.95 -9.73 13.36
N GLY A 76 -4.65 -9.47 13.33
CA GLY A 76 -3.62 -10.50 13.15
C GLY A 76 -3.32 -10.88 11.69
N SER A 77 -4.05 -10.34 10.72
CA SER A 77 -3.86 -10.59 9.29
C SER A 77 -3.64 -9.29 8.50
N PHE A 78 -2.69 -9.30 7.57
CA PHE A 78 -2.42 -8.14 6.70
C PHE A 78 -3.35 -8.13 5.48
N GLY A 79 -4.07 -9.24 5.24
CA GLY A 79 -4.81 -9.46 4.00
C GLY A 79 -3.91 -9.46 2.78
N ALA A 80 -4.54 -9.45 1.61
CA ALA A 80 -3.85 -9.29 0.34
C ALA A 80 -3.31 -7.87 0.14
N VAL A 81 -4.07 -6.85 0.56
CA VAL A 81 -3.66 -5.44 0.41
C VAL A 81 -2.42 -5.10 1.23
N GLY A 82 -2.22 -5.75 2.38
CA GLY A 82 -1.03 -5.54 3.20
C GLY A 82 0.15 -6.45 2.86
N ALA A 83 0.03 -7.32 1.84
CA ALA A 83 1.08 -8.27 1.50
C ALA A 83 2.42 -7.61 1.10
N PRO A 84 2.46 -6.49 0.37
CA PRO A 84 3.70 -5.78 0.06
C PRO A 84 4.49 -5.31 1.29
N ASP A 85 3.82 -5.02 2.41
CA ASP A 85 4.46 -4.61 3.67
C ASP A 85 5.13 -5.76 4.42
N ARG A 86 5.47 -6.86 3.72
CA ARG A 86 6.16 -8.01 4.28
C ARG A 86 7.32 -8.48 3.39
N GLY A 87 8.35 -8.99 4.05
CA GLY A 87 9.46 -9.69 3.39
C GLY A 87 10.16 -8.81 2.36
N ARG A 88 10.27 -9.28 1.12
CA ARG A 88 10.95 -8.55 0.03
C ARG A 88 10.11 -7.40 -0.56
N GLY A 89 8.78 -7.44 -0.42
CA GLY A 89 7.89 -6.40 -0.93
C GLY A 89 8.25 -5.03 -0.35
N MET A 90 8.52 -5.00 0.97
CA MET A 90 8.90 -3.81 1.74
C MET A 90 10.10 -3.05 1.19
N LEU A 91 10.94 -3.71 0.39
CA LEU A 91 12.20 -3.17 -0.15
C LEU A 91 12.04 -2.73 -1.62
N THR A 92 10.82 -2.74 -2.16
CA THR A 92 10.59 -2.60 -3.59
C THR A 92 9.81 -1.32 -3.90
N SER A 93 10.49 -0.32 -4.50
CA SER A 93 9.90 1.01 -4.77
C SER A 93 8.59 0.96 -5.56
N HIS A 94 8.52 0.10 -6.59
CA HIS A 94 7.34 0.00 -7.44
C HIS A 94 6.11 -0.58 -6.72
N ALA A 95 6.31 -1.34 -5.62
CA ALA A 95 5.20 -1.86 -4.83
C ALA A 95 4.49 -0.73 -4.05
N HIS A 96 5.24 0.31 -3.68
CA HIS A 96 4.79 1.46 -2.90
C HIS A 96 4.67 2.75 -3.72
N CYS A 97 4.68 2.65 -5.05
CA CYS A 97 4.61 3.80 -5.97
C CYS A 97 5.55 4.96 -5.60
N SER A 98 6.75 4.61 -5.13
CA SER A 98 7.74 5.53 -4.58
C SER A 98 8.89 5.78 -5.57
N ALA A 99 9.91 6.52 -5.14
CA ALA A 99 11.10 6.88 -5.93
C ALA A 99 10.81 7.79 -7.15
N GLY A 100 9.72 8.54 -7.14
CA GLY A 100 9.41 9.60 -8.09
C GLY A 100 9.95 10.97 -7.66
N ASP A 101 11.10 11.00 -6.99
CA ASP A 101 11.58 12.12 -6.20
C ASP A 101 12.38 13.14 -7.02
N TYR A 102 11.77 13.79 -8.03
CA TYR A 102 12.41 14.86 -8.81
C TYR A 102 11.97 16.26 -8.36
N LEU A 103 12.94 17.16 -8.16
CA LEU A 103 12.71 18.60 -8.04
C LEU A 103 13.50 19.37 -9.09
N ASP A 104 12.84 20.33 -9.72
CA ASP A 104 13.46 21.24 -10.69
C ASP A 104 14.21 22.37 -9.98
N VAL A 105 15.32 21.99 -9.32
CA VAL A 105 16.24 22.92 -8.67
C VAL A 105 17.69 22.64 -9.14
N PRO A 106 18.55 23.66 -9.25
CA PRO A 106 19.93 23.46 -9.67
C PRO A 106 20.67 22.46 -8.78
N GLY A 107 21.34 21.49 -9.40
CA GLY A 107 22.18 20.50 -8.68
C GLY A 107 21.40 19.34 -8.05
N TYR A 108 20.09 19.24 -8.26
CA TYR A 108 19.31 18.12 -7.76
C TYR A 108 19.75 16.79 -8.43
N PRO A 109 20.00 15.71 -7.67
CA PRO A 109 20.78 14.56 -8.15
C PRO A 109 19.97 13.61 -9.03
N ARG A 110 18.64 13.65 -8.94
CA ARG A 110 17.74 12.80 -9.72
C ARG A 110 17.16 13.59 -10.89
N SER A 111 17.09 13.00 -12.07
CA SER A 111 16.48 13.63 -13.24
C SER A 111 14.97 13.39 -13.30
N ALA A 112 14.26 14.25 -14.06
CA ALA A 112 12.84 14.07 -14.35
C ALA A 112 12.54 12.69 -14.98
N ALA A 113 13.38 12.26 -15.92
CA ALA A 113 13.20 10.98 -16.61
C ALA A 113 13.35 9.78 -15.68
N GLU A 114 14.27 9.83 -14.70
CA GLU A 114 14.44 8.75 -13.72
C GLU A 114 13.29 8.68 -12.72
N ALA A 115 12.72 9.82 -12.32
CA ALA A 115 11.54 9.86 -11.47
C ALA A 115 10.30 9.34 -12.20
N GLU A 116 10.09 9.78 -13.45
CA GLU A 116 9.01 9.28 -14.30
C GLU A 116 9.13 7.77 -14.56
N ALA A 117 10.33 7.27 -14.82
CA ALA A 117 10.57 5.85 -15.04
C ALA A 117 10.19 4.99 -13.82
N SER A 118 10.57 5.40 -12.60
CA SER A 118 10.23 4.66 -11.37
C SER A 118 8.73 4.62 -11.10
N LEU A 119 8.03 5.74 -11.28
CA LEU A 119 6.57 5.77 -11.13
C LEU A 119 5.89 4.95 -12.24
N THR A 120 6.37 5.04 -13.48
CA THR A 120 5.87 4.24 -14.60
C THR A 120 6.04 2.74 -14.34
N GLU A 121 7.11 2.32 -13.66
CA GLU A 121 7.31 0.94 -13.23
C GLU A 121 6.20 0.48 -12.27
N CYS A 122 5.86 1.28 -11.25
CA CYS A 122 4.72 1.00 -10.36
C CYS A 122 3.44 0.75 -11.15
N ARG A 123 3.10 1.67 -12.06
CA ARG A 123 1.90 1.57 -12.87
C ARG A 123 1.94 0.35 -13.81
N THR A 124 3.10 0.02 -14.37
CA THR A 124 3.30 -1.16 -15.22
C THR A 124 3.05 -2.44 -14.42
N GLN A 125 3.52 -2.49 -13.17
CA GLN A 125 3.25 -3.63 -12.29
C GLN A 125 1.78 -3.73 -11.90
N MET A 126 1.07 -2.62 -11.69
CA MET A 126 -0.38 -2.64 -11.48
C MET A 126 -1.11 -3.24 -12.69
N MET A 127 -0.71 -2.89 -13.92
CA MET A 127 -1.27 -3.50 -15.14
C MET A 127 -0.96 -5.00 -15.23
N SER A 128 0.28 -5.41 -14.93
CA SER A 128 0.65 -6.83 -14.94
C SER A 128 -0.15 -7.64 -13.92
N ASN A 129 -0.38 -7.10 -12.72
CA ASN A 129 -1.22 -7.74 -11.71
C ASN A 129 -2.68 -7.79 -12.15
N LEU A 130 -3.19 -6.76 -12.84
CA LEU A 130 -4.55 -6.79 -13.39
C LEU A 130 -4.69 -7.92 -14.42
N ASP A 131 -3.70 -8.07 -15.31
CA ASP A 131 -3.70 -9.15 -16.30
C ASP A 131 -3.61 -10.53 -15.64
N HIS A 132 -2.78 -10.71 -14.61
CA HIS A 132 -2.72 -11.96 -13.85
C HIS A 132 -4.04 -12.25 -13.12
N ALA A 133 -4.64 -11.26 -12.46
CA ALA A 133 -5.94 -11.42 -11.81
C ALA A 133 -7.04 -11.89 -12.78
N VAL A 134 -7.03 -11.36 -14.02
CA VAL A 134 -7.97 -11.80 -15.07
C VAL A 134 -7.69 -13.25 -15.46
N LEU A 135 -6.41 -13.61 -15.66
CA LEU A 135 -6.02 -14.97 -16.04
C LEU A 135 -6.35 -16.01 -14.95
N ASP A 136 -6.01 -15.73 -13.70
CA ASP A 136 -6.29 -16.61 -12.55
C ASP A 136 -7.80 -16.81 -12.34
N ALA A 137 -8.61 -15.81 -12.67
CA ALA A 137 -10.07 -15.93 -12.54
C ALA A 137 -10.66 -17.01 -13.47
N ALA A 138 -9.98 -17.36 -14.57
CA ALA A 138 -10.41 -18.46 -15.43
C ALA A 138 -10.54 -19.78 -14.66
N ASP A 139 -9.65 -20.03 -13.71
CA ASP A 139 -9.65 -21.26 -12.93
C ASP A 139 -10.80 -21.34 -11.93
N LEU A 140 -11.52 -20.23 -11.67
CA LEU A 140 -12.72 -20.26 -10.82
C LEU A 140 -13.84 -21.10 -11.41
N LEU A 141 -13.89 -21.25 -12.74
CA LEU A 141 -14.95 -21.97 -13.45
C LEU A 141 -14.41 -23.26 -14.08
N ASP A 142 -15.29 -24.24 -14.25
CA ASP A 142 -14.99 -25.45 -15.04
C ASP A 142 -15.35 -25.28 -16.52
N GLU A 143 -15.29 -26.39 -17.26
CA GLU A 143 -15.56 -26.40 -18.71
C GLU A 143 -17.03 -26.08 -19.04
N ASP A 144 -17.95 -26.26 -18.09
CA ASP A 144 -19.38 -25.99 -18.24
C ASP A 144 -19.73 -24.55 -17.79
N GLY A 145 -18.76 -23.80 -17.23
CA GLY A 145 -18.96 -22.45 -16.69
C GLY A 145 -19.39 -22.42 -15.23
N ASP A 146 -19.43 -23.59 -14.57
CA ASP A 146 -19.84 -23.72 -13.17
C ASP A 146 -18.67 -23.43 -12.23
N ILE A 147 -18.95 -22.92 -11.02
CA ILE A 147 -17.91 -22.62 -10.03
C ILE A 147 -17.24 -23.88 -9.51
N ARG A 148 -15.91 -23.94 -9.67
CA ARG A 148 -15.06 -24.97 -9.10
C ARG A 148 -14.87 -24.75 -7.61
N GLY A 149 -15.67 -25.43 -6.79
CA GLY A 149 -15.56 -25.36 -5.33
C GLY A 149 -14.17 -25.67 -4.75
N SER A 150 -13.33 -26.45 -5.45
CA SER A 150 -11.93 -26.71 -5.05
C SER A 150 -11.03 -25.47 -5.12
N GLN A 151 -11.42 -24.47 -5.91
CA GLN A 151 -10.73 -23.19 -6.13
C GLN A 151 -11.23 -22.07 -5.22
N ILE A 152 -12.16 -22.39 -4.32
CA ILE A 152 -12.68 -21.48 -3.30
C ILE A 152 -12.02 -21.82 -1.96
N PRO A 153 -11.43 -20.84 -1.25
CA PRO A 153 -10.92 -21.05 0.09
C PRO A 153 -12.04 -21.50 1.03
N SER A 154 -11.73 -22.47 1.88
CA SER A 154 -12.68 -23.06 2.83
C SER A 154 -12.00 -23.28 4.18
N TYR A 155 -11.49 -24.48 4.45
CA TYR A 155 -10.83 -24.80 5.72
C TYR A 155 -9.42 -24.21 5.85
N ILE A 156 -8.76 -23.93 4.72
CA ILE A 156 -7.44 -23.31 4.68
C ILE A 156 -7.62 -21.93 4.07
N ASP A 157 -7.28 -20.89 4.83
CA ASP A 157 -7.35 -19.51 4.38
C ASP A 157 -6.32 -19.20 3.29
N CYS A 158 -6.52 -18.09 2.59
CA CYS A 158 -5.54 -17.59 1.65
C CYS A 158 -4.25 -17.18 2.37
N VAL A 159 -3.10 -17.53 1.82
CA VAL A 159 -1.78 -17.14 2.33
C VAL A 159 -1.12 -16.21 1.33
N TYR A 160 -0.97 -14.94 1.70
CA TYR A 160 -0.42 -13.90 0.83
C TYR A 160 1.09 -13.68 0.96
N ALA A 161 1.80 -14.62 1.59
CA ALA A 161 3.25 -14.62 1.66
C ALA A 161 3.83 -15.56 0.58
N GLY A 162 4.58 -15.02 -0.39
CA GLY A 162 5.19 -15.80 -1.48
C GLY A 162 4.54 -15.55 -2.84
N SER A 163 4.89 -16.38 -3.84
CA SER A 163 4.52 -16.18 -5.25
C SER A 163 3.30 -16.98 -5.73
N GLU A 164 2.82 -17.96 -4.96
CA GLU A 164 1.62 -18.75 -5.29
C GLU A 164 0.73 -18.84 -4.04
N HIS A 165 -0.53 -18.45 -4.18
CA HIS A 165 -1.49 -18.38 -3.05
C HIS A 165 -2.45 -19.58 -3.04
N GLY A 166 -2.28 -20.49 -4.00
CA GLY A 166 -2.79 -21.87 -4.02
C GLY A 166 -4.11 -22.05 -4.77
N ARG A 167 -5.13 -21.25 -4.47
CA ARG A 167 -6.47 -21.35 -5.08
C ARG A 167 -6.76 -20.14 -5.97
N ALA A 168 -7.53 -20.34 -7.04
CA ALA A 168 -7.85 -19.26 -8.00
C ALA A 168 -8.39 -18.00 -7.32
N LYS A 169 -9.37 -18.12 -6.41
CA LYS A 169 -9.89 -16.96 -5.68
C LYS A 169 -8.80 -16.26 -4.87
N CYS A 170 -7.91 -17.00 -4.22
CA CYS A 170 -6.80 -16.43 -3.47
C CYS A 170 -5.80 -15.70 -4.39
N ASN A 171 -5.48 -16.24 -5.56
CA ASN A 171 -4.58 -15.60 -6.52
C ASN A 171 -5.18 -14.28 -7.04
N VAL A 172 -6.48 -14.29 -7.41
CA VAL A 172 -7.19 -13.07 -7.83
C VAL A 172 -7.15 -12.01 -6.74
N LEU A 173 -7.47 -12.38 -5.49
CA LEU A 173 -7.43 -11.45 -4.35
C LEU A 173 -6.01 -10.94 -4.09
N ALA A 174 -4.99 -11.77 -4.25
CA ALA A 174 -3.60 -11.36 -4.07
C ALA A 174 -3.21 -10.28 -5.09
N HIS A 175 -3.47 -10.52 -6.37
CA HIS A 175 -3.18 -9.56 -7.43
C HIS A 175 -4.00 -8.27 -7.28
N LEU A 176 -5.28 -8.37 -6.91
CA LEU A 176 -6.08 -7.19 -6.59
C LEU A 176 -5.49 -6.43 -5.40
N GLY A 177 -5.09 -7.13 -4.33
CA GLY A 177 -4.42 -6.53 -3.17
C GLY A 177 -3.15 -5.76 -3.53
N LEU A 178 -2.31 -6.31 -4.40
CA LEU A 178 -1.10 -5.63 -4.90
C LEU A 178 -1.43 -4.33 -5.66
N ILE A 179 -2.49 -4.34 -6.47
CA ILE A 179 -2.96 -3.14 -7.19
C ILE A 179 -3.49 -2.09 -6.22
N LEU A 180 -4.30 -2.51 -5.24
CA LEU A 180 -4.89 -1.62 -4.24
C LEU A 180 -3.80 -0.99 -3.37
N HIS A 181 -2.84 -1.78 -2.90
CA HIS A 181 -1.72 -1.30 -2.09
C HIS A 181 -0.96 -0.18 -2.80
N ALA A 182 -0.49 -0.44 -4.02
CA ALA A 182 0.27 0.53 -4.81
C ALA A 182 -0.53 1.81 -5.10
N SER A 183 -1.84 1.68 -5.41
CA SER A 183 -2.74 2.83 -5.61
C SER A 183 -2.91 3.65 -4.32
N GLN A 184 -3.10 2.99 -3.18
CA GLN A 184 -3.24 3.66 -1.89
C GLN A 184 -1.95 4.41 -1.53
N ASP A 185 -0.80 3.79 -1.75
CA ASP A 185 0.52 4.38 -1.47
C ASP A 185 0.88 5.55 -2.38
N PHE A 186 0.42 5.51 -3.63
CA PHE A 186 0.53 6.66 -4.50
C PHE A 186 -0.09 7.90 -3.85
N TYR A 187 -1.29 7.81 -3.26
CA TYR A 187 -1.93 8.98 -2.66
C TYR A 187 -1.32 9.39 -1.32
N SER A 188 -0.75 8.48 -0.54
CA SER A 188 -0.10 8.82 0.74
C SER A 188 1.29 9.45 0.54
N HIS A 189 2.06 9.07 -0.48
CA HIS A 189 3.44 9.53 -0.66
C HIS A 189 3.71 10.36 -1.90
N SER A 190 2.69 10.63 -2.72
CA SER A 190 2.80 11.62 -3.80
C SER A 190 2.25 12.97 -3.41
N ASN A 191 2.63 13.98 -4.18
CA ASN A 191 2.08 15.33 -4.06
C ASN A 191 0.75 15.54 -4.81
N TRP A 192 0.09 14.48 -5.29
CA TRP A 192 -1.06 14.56 -6.20
C TRP A 192 -2.23 15.40 -5.64
N VAL A 193 -2.74 15.00 -4.47
CA VAL A 193 -3.89 15.70 -3.86
C VAL A 193 -3.50 16.82 -2.91
N ASP A 194 -2.26 16.85 -2.46
CA ASP A 194 -1.90 17.62 -1.28
C ASP A 194 -1.49 19.07 -1.58
N ARG A 195 -1.25 19.83 -0.53
CA ARG A 195 -0.73 21.20 -0.60
C ARG A 195 0.48 21.35 0.32
N PRO A 196 1.46 22.18 -0.07
CA PRO A 196 2.60 22.48 0.79
C PRO A 196 2.19 23.32 1.99
N ASP A 197 3.07 23.36 3.00
CA ASP A 197 2.94 24.35 4.06
C ASP A 197 3.15 25.75 3.45
N SER A 198 2.12 26.60 3.53
CA SER A 198 2.16 27.97 3.05
C SER A 198 3.10 28.89 3.82
N GLY A 199 3.52 28.49 5.03
CA GLY A 199 4.46 29.22 5.88
C GLY A 199 5.93 28.92 5.59
N LEU A 200 6.22 27.90 4.77
CA LEU A 200 7.58 27.46 4.45
C LEU A 200 7.88 27.67 2.95
N PRO A 201 9.14 27.97 2.59
CA PRO A 201 9.56 27.97 1.19
C PRO A 201 9.32 26.61 0.54
N VAL A 202 9.02 26.59 -0.76
CA VAL A 202 8.95 25.34 -1.53
C VAL A 202 10.37 24.82 -1.77
N GLY A 203 10.61 23.55 -1.45
CA GLY A 203 11.92 22.91 -1.52
C GLY A 203 11.85 21.42 -1.21
N ALA A 204 12.99 20.76 -0.98
CA ALA A 204 13.01 19.33 -0.66
C ALA A 204 12.30 19.00 0.67
N GLU A 205 12.41 19.90 1.65
CA GLU A 205 11.79 19.80 2.97
C GLU A 205 10.29 20.09 2.96
N ASN A 206 9.84 20.94 2.03
CA ASN A 206 8.44 21.28 1.80
C ASN A 206 8.11 21.23 0.30
N PRO A 207 7.98 20.01 -0.27
CA PRO A 207 7.81 19.83 -1.72
C PRO A 207 6.51 20.47 -2.22
N PRO A 208 6.46 20.91 -3.49
CA PRO A 208 5.24 21.46 -4.07
C PRO A 208 4.12 20.42 -4.04
N GLY A 209 2.91 20.87 -3.76
CA GLY A 209 1.68 20.08 -3.87
C GLY A 209 0.93 20.42 -5.15
N LEU A 210 0.40 19.42 -5.86
CA LEU A 210 -0.40 19.65 -7.07
C LEU A 210 -1.85 20.05 -6.74
N GLY A 211 -2.34 19.69 -5.55
CA GLY A 211 -3.64 20.11 -5.07
C GLY A 211 -4.82 19.61 -5.89
N HIS A 212 -4.67 18.54 -6.67
CA HIS A 212 -5.76 17.93 -7.43
C HIS A 212 -6.83 17.33 -6.53
N SER A 213 -8.05 17.19 -7.04
CA SER A 213 -9.16 16.54 -6.35
C SER A 213 -9.37 15.14 -6.88
N GLY A 214 -9.65 14.19 -5.99
CA GLY A 214 -10.00 12.82 -6.35
C GLY A 214 -8.85 12.06 -7.03
N ARG A 215 -9.24 11.02 -7.76
CA ARG A 215 -8.34 10.05 -8.38
C ARG A 215 -7.44 10.66 -9.45
N SER A 216 -6.23 10.12 -9.56
CA SER A 216 -5.30 10.45 -10.65
C SER A 216 -5.71 9.75 -11.95
N PRO A 217 -5.98 10.48 -13.05
CA PRO A 217 -6.25 9.86 -14.35
C PRO A 217 -5.07 9.02 -14.87
N TRP A 218 -3.85 9.28 -14.39
CA TRP A 218 -2.68 8.49 -14.77
C TRP A 218 -2.69 7.09 -14.15
N LEU A 219 -3.30 6.92 -12.98
CA LEU A 219 -3.51 5.60 -12.36
C LEU A 219 -4.72 4.85 -12.92
N ASP A 220 -5.52 5.43 -13.83
CA ASP A 220 -6.60 4.69 -14.49
C ASP A 220 -6.00 3.62 -15.42
N LEU A 221 -6.22 2.35 -15.06
CA LEU A 221 -5.68 1.19 -15.75
C LEU A 221 -6.42 0.89 -17.06
N ARG A 222 -7.55 1.55 -17.32
CA ARG A 222 -8.24 1.48 -18.62
C ARG A 222 -7.49 2.24 -19.72
N ASN A 223 -6.71 3.26 -19.34
CA ASN A 223 -5.91 4.02 -20.29
C ASN A 223 -4.55 3.32 -20.48
N ALA A 224 -4.29 2.75 -21.65
CA ALA A 224 -3.02 2.06 -21.91
C ALA A 224 -1.82 3.02 -21.96
N ASN A 225 -2.01 4.27 -22.36
CA ASN A 225 -0.94 5.25 -22.59
C ASN A 225 -1.30 6.62 -21.98
N PRO A 226 -1.44 6.74 -20.65
CA PRO A 226 -1.71 8.01 -20.02
C PRO A 226 -0.50 8.94 -20.14
N ALA A 227 -0.76 10.24 -20.33
CA ALA A 227 0.29 11.23 -20.19
C ALA A 227 0.79 11.28 -18.73
N PHE A 228 2.11 11.32 -18.53
CA PHE A 228 2.67 11.46 -17.20
C PHE A 228 2.31 12.84 -16.61
N PRO A 229 1.78 12.94 -15.38
CA PRO A 229 1.33 14.21 -14.84
C PRO A 229 2.50 15.16 -14.56
N ALA A 230 2.43 16.37 -15.13
CA ALA A 230 3.45 17.38 -14.93
C ALA A 230 3.57 17.76 -13.44
N GLY A 231 4.80 17.75 -12.92
CA GLY A 231 5.09 18.11 -11.53
C GLY A 231 4.71 17.05 -10.50
N LEU A 232 4.34 15.83 -10.92
CA LEU A 232 4.14 14.71 -10.01
C LEU A 232 5.45 14.31 -9.35
N ILE A 233 5.42 14.22 -8.03
CA ILE A 233 6.56 13.82 -7.18
C ILE A 233 6.05 12.75 -6.22
N SER A 234 6.84 11.70 -6.02
CA SER A 234 6.71 10.81 -4.86
C SER A 234 8.01 10.73 -4.07
N GLY A 235 7.93 10.30 -2.81
CA GLY A 235 9.08 10.27 -1.91
C GLY A 235 10.22 9.38 -2.40
N CYS A 236 11.45 9.79 -2.07
CA CYS A 236 12.66 9.01 -2.27
C CYS A 236 12.52 7.63 -1.62
N PHE A 237 12.86 6.59 -2.36
CA PHE A 237 12.90 5.23 -1.85
C PHE A 237 13.91 4.36 -2.62
N ASP A 238 14.74 3.66 -1.87
CA ASP A 238 15.66 2.60 -2.26
C ASP A 238 16.05 1.74 -1.04
N ASN A 239 16.79 0.65 -1.26
CA ASN A 239 17.21 -0.27 -0.19
C ASN A 239 18.01 0.41 0.93
N GLU A 240 18.79 1.44 0.61
CA GLU A 240 19.59 2.17 1.62
C GLU A 240 18.70 3.10 2.43
N SER A 241 17.76 3.80 1.78
CA SER A 241 16.79 4.68 2.43
C SER A 241 15.84 3.92 3.37
N PHE A 242 15.56 2.64 3.08
CA PHE A 242 14.80 1.78 3.99
C PHE A 242 15.51 1.57 5.34
N LEU A 243 16.85 1.55 5.34
CA LEU A 243 17.66 1.47 6.57
C LEU A 243 17.80 2.83 7.29
N GLY A 244 17.34 3.91 6.65
CA GLY A 244 17.39 5.30 7.12
C GLY A 244 17.47 6.24 5.93
N GLU A 245 16.55 7.20 5.81
CA GLU A 245 16.50 8.13 4.67
C GLU A 245 17.80 8.95 4.56
N GLU A 246 18.47 9.23 5.67
CA GLU A 246 19.80 9.86 5.68
C GLU A 246 20.89 9.07 4.95
N ARG A 247 20.69 7.77 4.69
CA ARG A 247 21.65 6.92 3.99
C ARG A 247 21.41 6.85 2.49
N GLY A 248 20.14 6.78 2.08
CA GLY A 248 19.77 6.62 0.67
C GLY A 248 19.34 7.93 -0.01
N CYS A 249 18.73 8.85 0.74
CA CYS A 249 18.13 10.06 0.17
C CYS A 249 19.03 11.30 0.27
N PHE A 250 20.15 11.24 0.99
CA PHE A 250 21.07 12.36 1.12
C PHE A 250 22.11 12.34 -0.02
N TYR A 251 22.56 13.52 -0.42
CA TYR A 251 23.54 13.73 -1.47
C TYR A 251 24.35 15.00 -1.20
N GLY A 252 25.42 15.20 -1.96
CA GLY A 252 26.30 16.36 -1.77
C GLY A 252 27.17 16.26 -0.52
N ASP A 253 28.10 17.18 -0.39
CA ASP A 253 29.06 17.23 0.73
C ASP A 253 28.49 17.98 1.94
N GLU A 254 27.42 18.77 1.75
CA GLU A 254 26.79 19.59 2.80
C GLU A 254 25.61 18.89 3.47
N GLY A 255 25.29 17.66 3.03
CA GLY A 255 24.20 16.85 3.57
C GLY A 255 22.83 17.26 3.04
N GLU A 256 22.78 17.76 1.81
CA GLU A 256 21.54 17.99 1.08
C GLU A 256 20.74 16.69 0.96
N HIS A 257 19.42 16.79 0.80
CA HIS A 257 18.58 15.62 0.67
C HIS A 257 17.57 15.75 -0.45
N ARG A 258 17.28 14.60 -1.09
CA ARG A 258 16.19 14.44 -2.05
C ARG A 258 14.85 14.66 -1.33
N VAL A 259 13.76 14.80 -2.07
CA VAL A 259 12.41 14.78 -1.49
C VAL A 259 12.21 13.45 -0.80
N ARG A 260 12.11 13.46 0.52
CA ARG A 260 11.96 12.25 1.31
C ARG A 260 10.51 11.78 1.36
N HIS A 261 10.31 10.52 1.70
CA HIS A 261 8.98 9.98 1.97
C HIS A 261 8.31 10.79 3.09
N LEU A 262 9.06 11.08 4.15
CA LEU A 262 8.65 11.94 5.26
C LEU A 262 8.09 13.32 4.84
N ASN A 263 8.65 13.93 3.78
CA ASN A 263 8.24 15.26 3.35
C ASN A 263 6.89 15.28 2.62
N LEU A 264 6.46 14.12 2.11
CA LEU A 264 5.19 13.93 1.43
C LEU A 264 4.19 13.08 2.23
N ALA A 265 4.61 12.43 3.31
CA ALA A 265 3.82 11.43 4.01
C ALA A 265 2.44 11.92 4.48
N LYS A 266 1.39 11.19 4.10
CA LYS A 266 0.00 11.32 4.57
C LYS A 266 -0.53 9.97 5.04
N ASP A 267 0.36 9.18 5.61
CA ASP A 267 0.27 7.76 5.91
C ASP A 267 -0.48 7.43 7.21
N THR A 268 -0.58 8.38 8.13
CA THR A 268 -1.12 8.16 9.48
C THR A 268 -2.25 9.11 9.82
N GLY A 269 -3.33 8.56 10.41
CA GLY A 269 -4.48 9.31 10.88
C GLY A 269 -5.68 8.44 11.23
N VAL A 270 -6.81 9.08 11.52
CA VAL A 270 -8.08 8.38 11.79
C VAL A 270 -8.86 8.24 10.49
N ILE A 271 -9.20 7.02 10.06
CA ILE A 271 -10.01 6.77 8.84
C ILE A 271 -11.44 6.34 9.18
N ASP A 272 -11.61 5.56 10.24
CA ASP A 272 -12.89 4.95 10.63
C ASP A 272 -13.17 5.21 12.12
N PRO A 273 -14.44 5.46 12.51
CA PRO A 273 -15.66 5.39 11.69
C PRO A 273 -15.88 6.57 10.73
N GLN A 274 -15.07 7.62 10.85
CA GLN A 274 -15.07 8.78 9.96
C GLN A 274 -13.64 9.24 9.72
N ILE A 275 -13.38 9.74 8.51
CA ILE A 275 -12.07 10.26 8.14
C ILE A 275 -11.81 11.55 8.93
N GLY A 276 -10.84 11.48 9.83
CA GLY A 276 -10.40 12.55 10.70
C GLY A 276 -9.14 13.26 10.21
N ALA A 277 -8.44 13.90 11.14
CA ALA A 277 -7.18 14.58 10.86
C ALA A 277 -6.04 13.58 10.67
N GLY A 278 -5.09 13.93 9.80
CA GLY A 278 -3.81 13.24 9.70
C GLY A 278 -2.90 13.58 10.87
N THR A 279 -1.97 12.67 11.16
CA THR A 279 -0.98 12.81 12.24
C THR A 279 0.46 12.95 11.74
N SER A 280 0.73 12.63 10.48
CA SER A 280 2.00 12.99 9.84
C SER A 280 2.11 14.51 9.66
N GLU A 281 3.33 15.04 9.55
CA GLU A 281 3.55 16.48 9.41
C GLU A 281 2.81 17.05 8.18
N ARG A 282 3.01 16.44 7.00
CA ARG A 282 2.34 16.84 5.76
C ARG A 282 0.83 16.51 5.77
N GLY A 283 0.42 15.42 6.41
CA GLY A 283 -0.98 15.00 6.51
C GLY A 283 -1.83 15.88 7.43
N ALA A 284 -1.23 16.44 8.49
CA ALA A 284 -1.88 17.35 9.43
C ALA A 284 -2.13 18.76 8.85
N LEU A 285 -1.52 19.09 7.71
CA LEU A 285 -1.72 20.38 7.05
C LEU A 285 -3.09 20.44 6.37
N GLY A 286 -3.99 21.22 6.96
CA GLY A 286 -5.34 21.44 6.45
C GLY A 286 -6.07 20.11 6.23
N GLU A 287 -6.40 19.82 4.97
CA GLU A 287 -7.19 18.65 4.57
C GLU A 287 -6.36 17.59 3.83
N ASN A 288 -5.03 17.66 3.89
CA ASN A 288 -4.15 16.81 3.08
C ASN A 288 -4.39 15.31 3.30
N PHE A 289 -4.46 14.87 4.56
CA PHE A 289 -4.76 13.48 4.89
C PHE A 289 -6.13 13.05 4.39
N ARG A 290 -7.19 13.79 4.73
CA ARG A 290 -8.57 13.44 4.32
C ARG A 290 -8.67 13.32 2.80
N ARG A 291 -8.12 14.28 2.05
CA ARG A 291 -8.15 14.25 0.57
C ARG A 291 -7.38 13.07 -0.01
N SER A 292 -6.29 12.65 0.63
CA SER A 292 -5.53 11.46 0.23
C SER A 292 -6.34 10.20 0.45
N VAL A 293 -6.95 10.05 1.62
CA VAL A 293 -7.80 8.90 1.96
C VAL A 293 -9.02 8.84 1.03
N GLU A 294 -9.69 9.96 0.79
CA GLU A 294 -10.84 10.04 -0.13
C GLU A 294 -10.45 9.61 -1.56
N ALA A 295 -9.35 10.13 -2.10
CA ALA A 295 -8.86 9.74 -3.42
C ALA A 295 -8.46 8.25 -3.48
N ALA A 296 -7.85 7.72 -2.42
CA ALA A 296 -7.48 6.31 -2.33
C ALA A 296 -8.70 5.37 -2.24
N ILE A 297 -9.76 5.78 -1.52
CA ILE A 297 -11.04 5.06 -1.46
C ILE A 297 -11.69 5.02 -2.84
N GLU A 298 -11.81 6.19 -3.49
CA GLU A 298 -12.39 6.29 -4.83
C GLU A 298 -11.60 5.42 -5.81
N ASP A 299 -10.27 5.50 -5.80
CA ASP A 299 -9.43 4.76 -6.74
C ASP A 299 -9.46 3.26 -6.46
N SER A 300 -9.50 2.84 -5.20
CA SER A 300 -9.67 1.42 -4.83
C SER A 300 -10.98 0.84 -5.38
N ALA A 301 -12.09 1.57 -5.27
CA ALA A 301 -13.37 1.16 -5.85
C ALA A 301 -13.30 1.08 -7.38
N ASP A 302 -12.62 2.02 -8.03
CA ASP A 302 -12.44 2.01 -9.47
C ASP A 302 -11.52 0.88 -9.98
N LYS A 303 -10.52 0.48 -9.20
CA LYS A 303 -9.67 -0.69 -9.53
C LYS A 303 -10.49 -1.98 -9.51
N TRP A 304 -11.41 -2.12 -8.56
CA TRP A 304 -12.37 -3.24 -8.60
C TRP A 304 -13.26 -3.17 -9.84
N ALA A 305 -13.84 -2.00 -10.14
CA ALA A 305 -14.65 -1.82 -11.36
C ALA A 305 -13.86 -2.18 -12.64
N THR A 306 -12.60 -1.76 -12.71
CA THR A 306 -11.72 -2.07 -13.85
C THR A 306 -11.48 -3.57 -14.00
N LEU A 307 -11.23 -4.30 -12.90
CA LEU A 307 -11.07 -5.76 -12.95
C LEU A 307 -12.35 -6.44 -13.46
N ARG A 308 -13.52 -6.04 -12.96
CA ARG A 308 -14.80 -6.58 -13.44
C ARG A 308 -15.02 -6.36 -14.92
N GLU A 309 -14.76 -5.14 -15.40
CA GLU A 309 -14.87 -4.81 -16.83
C GLU A 309 -13.92 -5.68 -17.67
N ARG A 310 -12.69 -5.92 -17.20
CA ARG A 310 -11.73 -6.80 -17.88
C ARG A 310 -12.17 -8.26 -17.89
N LEU A 311 -12.73 -8.76 -16.79
CA LEU A 311 -13.27 -10.13 -16.73
C LEU A 311 -14.40 -10.34 -17.76
N VAL A 312 -15.36 -9.41 -17.81
CA VAL A 312 -16.46 -9.45 -18.78
C VAL A 312 -15.95 -9.31 -20.22
N ALA A 313 -14.99 -8.41 -20.45
CA ALA A 313 -14.42 -8.23 -21.78
C ALA A 313 -13.65 -9.46 -22.27
N THR A 314 -12.99 -10.20 -21.36
CA THR A 314 -12.16 -11.37 -21.69
C THR A 314 -12.98 -12.66 -21.78
N TYR A 315 -13.89 -12.92 -20.85
CA TYR A 315 -14.61 -14.20 -20.74
C TYR A 315 -16.08 -14.13 -21.16
N GLY A 316 -16.57 -12.96 -21.56
CA GLY A 316 -17.98 -12.73 -21.89
C GLY A 316 -18.83 -12.42 -20.66
N ALA A 317 -20.06 -11.94 -20.89
CA ALA A 317 -20.93 -11.46 -19.82
C ALA A 317 -21.35 -12.55 -18.81
N GLU A 318 -21.58 -13.76 -19.28
CA GLU A 318 -22.02 -14.90 -18.46
C GLU A 318 -20.87 -15.37 -17.54
N ASN A 319 -19.80 -15.91 -18.13
CA ASN A 319 -18.65 -16.39 -17.36
C ASN A 319 -17.96 -15.27 -16.57
N GLY A 320 -17.82 -14.08 -17.15
CA GLY A 320 -17.28 -12.92 -16.45
C GLY A 320 -18.14 -12.53 -15.25
N GLY A 321 -19.47 -12.54 -15.38
CA GLY A 321 -20.40 -12.33 -14.27
C GLY A 321 -20.25 -13.37 -13.16
N MET A 322 -20.16 -14.65 -13.54
CA MET A 322 -19.97 -15.75 -12.59
C MET A 322 -18.64 -15.63 -11.84
N MET A 323 -17.55 -15.27 -12.52
CA MET A 323 -16.25 -15.00 -11.87
C MET A 323 -16.34 -13.83 -10.89
N ILE A 324 -17.00 -12.73 -11.26
CA ILE A 324 -17.19 -11.55 -10.40
C ILE A 324 -17.96 -11.93 -9.13
N CYS A 325 -19.03 -12.71 -9.27
CA CYS A 325 -19.76 -13.24 -8.13
C CYS A 325 -18.83 -14.12 -7.29
N ALA A 326 -18.11 -15.06 -7.90
CA ALA A 326 -17.20 -15.95 -7.19
C ALA A 326 -16.12 -15.23 -6.37
N ILE A 327 -15.60 -14.12 -6.90
CA ILE A 327 -14.59 -13.29 -6.24
C ILE A 327 -15.16 -12.55 -5.04
N THR A 328 -16.42 -12.10 -5.07
CA THR A 328 -17.01 -11.21 -4.04
C THR A 328 -17.77 -11.93 -2.93
N ARG A 329 -18.28 -13.14 -3.18
CA ARG A 329 -19.07 -13.92 -2.20
C ARG A 329 -18.24 -14.76 -1.28
N ASP A 330 -18.69 -14.90 -0.04
CA ASP A 330 -18.10 -15.81 0.94
C ASP A 330 -18.42 -17.28 0.60
N ASN A 331 -19.61 -17.57 0.04
CA ASN A 331 -20.00 -18.91 -0.40
C ASN A 331 -20.49 -18.97 -1.85
N PRO A 332 -19.62 -18.75 -2.83
CA PRO A 332 -20.03 -18.57 -4.22
C PRO A 332 -20.64 -19.83 -4.85
N THR A 333 -20.27 -21.04 -4.40
CA THR A 333 -20.90 -22.29 -4.86
C THR A 333 -22.37 -22.44 -4.48
N ARG A 334 -22.89 -21.55 -3.62
CA ARG A 334 -24.30 -21.53 -3.20
C ARG A 334 -25.01 -20.24 -3.58
N ASP A 335 -24.26 -19.15 -3.68
CA ASP A 335 -24.80 -17.80 -3.78
C ASP A 335 -24.77 -17.23 -5.21
N CYS A 336 -24.07 -17.90 -6.13
CA CYS A 336 -23.94 -17.49 -7.53
C CYS A 336 -24.71 -18.49 -8.42
N ASP A 337 -25.63 -17.96 -9.23
CA ASP A 337 -26.46 -18.69 -10.20
C ASP A 337 -26.39 -18.00 -11.59
#